data_AF-A0A5N7VZB9-F1
#
_entry.id   AF-A0A5N7VZB9-F1
#
_cell.length_a   1.000
_cell.length_b   1.000
_cell.length_c   1.000
_cell.angle_alpha   90.00
_cell.angle_beta   90.00
_cell.angle_gamma   90.00
#
_symmetry.space_group_name_H-M   'P 1'
#
loop_
_entity.id
_entity.type
_entity.pdbx_description
1 polymer ?
#
loop_
_entity_poly.entity_id
_entity_poly.type
_entity_poly.pdbx_seq_one_letter_code
_entity_poly.pdbx_strand_id
1 'polypeptide(L)' 'MINVAGTPISTTPPKTEVIDCHVLESLQEVRSMTEGWLHRYSHHRPHESAGRTPPVACHVKRCPNLCF' A
#
# COMPACT_ATOMS: atom_id res chain seq x y z
N MET A 1 -19.36 -32.33 28.63
CA MET A 1 -19.55 -33.64 27.96
C MET A 1 -18.15 -34.19 27.65
N ILE A 2 -17.92 -35.50 27.82
CA ILE A 2 -16.63 -36.19 27.55
C ILE A 2 -16.82 -37.12 26.35
N ASN A 3 -15.81 -37.25 25.48
CA ASN A 3 -15.86 -38.22 24.38
C ASN A 3 -15.69 -39.66 24.91
N VAL A 4 -16.02 -40.68 24.10
CA VAL A 4 -15.81 -42.12 24.40
C VAL A 4 -14.36 -42.45 24.79
N ALA A 5 -13.40 -41.60 24.40
CA ALA A 5 -11.98 -41.68 24.78
C ALA A 5 -11.63 -40.99 26.11
N GLY A 6 -12.61 -40.54 26.92
CA GLY A 6 -12.38 -39.90 28.22
C GLY A 6 -11.81 -38.48 28.16
N THR A 7 -11.63 -37.91 26.97
CA THR A 7 -11.12 -36.55 26.77
C THR A 7 -12.26 -35.53 26.92
N PRO A 8 -12.02 -34.39 27.60
CA PRO A 8 -13.01 -33.32 27.72
C PRO A 8 -13.28 -32.73 26.34
N ILE A 9 -14.55 -32.76 25.92
CA ILE A 9 -14.96 -32.11 24.67
C ILE A 9 -14.98 -30.63 24.97
N SER A 10 -14.09 -29.86 24.34
CA SER A 10 -14.15 -28.40 24.40
C SER A 10 -15.46 -27.96 23.70
N THR A 11 -16.47 -27.56 24.49
CA THR A 11 -17.75 -27.05 23.97
C THR A 11 -17.64 -25.61 23.47
N THR A 12 -16.47 -24.98 23.59
CA THR A 12 -16.27 -23.61 23.11
C THR A 12 -16.15 -23.64 21.59
N PRO A 13 -17.07 -23.02 20.84
CA PRO A 13 -16.89 -22.89 19.40
C PRO A 13 -15.55 -22.19 19.14
N PRO A 14 -14.78 -22.61 18.11
CA PRO A 14 -13.53 -21.94 17.77
C PRO A 14 -13.83 -20.46 17.53
N LYS A 15 -13.14 -19.57 18.25
CA LYS A 15 -13.21 -18.13 18.00
C LYS A 15 -12.67 -17.89 16.59
N THR A 16 -13.57 -17.73 15.64
CA THR A 16 -13.20 -17.38 14.27
C THR A 16 -13.08 -15.86 14.22
N GLU A 17 -11.93 -15.32 14.63
CA GLU A 17 -11.56 -13.94 14.30
C GLU A 17 -11.14 -13.91 12.83
N VAL A 18 -12.13 -13.84 11.94
CA VAL A 18 -11.90 -13.57 10.52
C VAL A 18 -12.00 -12.06 10.33
N ILE A 19 -10.86 -11.38 10.35
CA ILE A 19 -10.78 -10.00 9.89
C ILE A 19 -10.64 -10.05 8.36
N ASP A 20 -11.78 -10.08 7.67
CA ASP A 20 -11.83 -9.96 6.22
C ASP A 20 -11.78 -8.46 5.84
N CYS A 21 -10.65 -7.80 6.17
CA CYS A 21 -10.44 -6.39 5.88
C CYS A 21 -9.53 -6.23 4.66
N HIS A 22 -10.14 -6.23 3.48
CA HIS A 22 -9.47 -5.80 2.26
C HIS A 22 -9.57 -4.28 2.14
N VAL A 23 -8.43 -3.59 2.30
CA VAL A 23 -8.32 -2.12 2.08
C VAL A 23 -8.46 -1.76 0.59
N LEU A 24 -8.28 -2.76 -0.28
CA LEU A 24 -8.29 -2.62 -1.74
C LEU A 24 -9.06 -3.83 -2.30
N GLU A 25 -9.96 -3.57 -3.23
CA GLU A 25 -10.92 -4.52 -3.79
C GLU A 25 -10.40 -5.18 -5.08
N SER A 26 -9.44 -4.55 -5.77
CA SER A 26 -8.87 -5.11 -7.01
C SER A 26 -7.47 -4.59 -7.34
N LEU A 27 -6.74 -5.34 -8.17
CA LEU A 27 -5.47 -4.86 -8.74
C LEU A 27 -5.64 -3.62 -9.63
N GLN A 28 -6.81 -3.45 -10.24
CA GLN A 28 -7.12 -2.27 -11.05
C GLN A 28 -7.23 -1.01 -10.19
N GLU A 29 -7.81 -1.13 -9.00
CA GLU A 29 -7.85 -0.05 -8.00
C GLU A 29 -6.43 0.35 -7.60
N VAL A 30 -5.58 -0.63 -7.26
CA VAL A 30 -4.18 -0.37 -6.89
C VAL A 30 -3.42 0.33 -8.02
N ARG A 31 -3.58 -0.11 -9.26
CA ARG A 31 -2.96 0.54 -10.43
C ARG A 31 -3.40 1.99 -10.57
N SER A 32 -4.70 2.24 -10.50
CA SER A 32 -5.26 3.59 -10.64
C SER A 32 -4.77 4.53 -9.53
N MET A 33 -4.74 4.04 -8.28
CA MET A 33 -4.20 4.79 -7.15
C MET A 33 -2.70 5.05 -7.30
N THR A 34 -1.96 4.07 -7.79
CA THR A 34 -0.49 4.17 -7.99
C THR A 34 -0.15 5.17 -9.09
N GLU A 35 -0.88 5.17 -10.21
CA GLU A 35 -0.69 6.15 -11.29
C GLU A 35 -0.94 7.59 -10.79
N GLY A 36 -2.03 7.80 -10.05
CA GLY A 36 -2.34 9.11 -9.46
C GLY A 36 -1.30 9.52 -8.41
N TRP A 37 -0.82 8.58 -7.59
CA TRP A 37 0.25 8.83 -6.63
C TRP A 37 1.56 9.21 -7.33
N LEU A 38 1.97 8.44 -8.35
CA LEU A 38 3.20 8.65 -9.10
C LEU A 38 3.21 10.01 -9.78
N HIS A 39 2.08 10.41 -10.40
CA HIS A 39 1.96 11.72 -11.02
C HIS A 39 2.15 12.85 -10.01
N ARG A 40 1.47 12.77 -8.85
CA ARG A 40 1.61 13.78 -7.77
C ARG A 40 3.01 13.80 -7.18
N TYR A 41 3.62 12.64 -6.98
CA TYR A 41 4.99 12.54 -6.47
C TYR A 41 5.98 13.21 -7.43
N SER A 42 5.95 12.85 -8.70
CA SER A 42 6.90 13.32 -9.70
C SER A 42 6.77 14.81 -10.05
N HIS A 43 5.55 15.35 -10.04
CA HIS A 43 5.29 16.70 -10.56
C HIS A 43 4.91 17.72 -9.48
N HIS A 44 4.36 17.29 -8.34
CA HIS A 44 3.72 18.20 -7.39
C HIS A 44 4.32 18.16 -5.99
N ARG A 45 4.93 17.04 -5.57
CA ARG A 45 5.52 16.93 -4.22
C ARG A 45 6.85 17.72 -4.18
N PRO A 46 6.95 18.78 -3.37
CA PRO A 46 8.23 19.44 -3.16
C PRO A 46 9.11 18.59 -2.23
N HIS A 47 10.38 18.41 -2.58
CA HIS A 47 11.35 17.73 -1.73
C HIS A 47 12.32 18.75 -1.14
N GLU A 48 12.42 18.80 0.19
CA GLU A 48 13.31 19.73 0.90
C GLU A 48 14.79 19.52 0.49
N SER A 49 15.23 18.28 0.31
CA SER A 49 16.57 17.94 -0.18
C SER A 49 16.85 18.40 -1.62
N ALA A 50 15.81 18.66 -2.40
CA ALA A 50 15.89 19.17 -3.77
C ALA A 50 15.52 20.66 -3.86
N GLY A 51 15.68 21.42 -2.76
CA GLY A 51 15.36 22.84 -2.72
C GLY A 51 13.87 23.11 -2.97
N ARG A 52 13.00 22.28 -2.37
CA ARG A 52 11.55 22.32 -2.54
C ARG A 52 11.07 22.15 -3.99
N THR A 53 11.91 21.55 -4.83
CA THR A 53 11.58 21.29 -6.23
C THR A 53 11.05 19.85 -6.37
N PRO A 54 9.99 19.62 -7.16
CA PRO A 54 9.55 18.28 -7.51
C PRO A 54 10.61 17.48 -8.29
N PRO A 55 10.58 16.13 -8.27
CA PRO A 55 11.62 15.30 -8.88
C PRO A 55 11.91 15.61 -10.35
N VAL A 56 10.88 15.79 -11.17
CA VAL A 56 11.05 16.09 -12.61
C VAL A 56 11.75 17.44 -12.81
N ALA A 57 11.34 18.46 -12.05
CA ALA A 57 11.96 19.77 -12.13
C ALA A 57 13.39 19.78 -11.57
N CYS A 58 13.69 18.95 -10.56
CA CYS A 58 15.05 18.75 -10.07
C CYS A 58 15.95 18.11 -11.15
N HIS A 59 15.43 17.11 -11.87
CA HIS A 59 16.14 16.43 -12.95
C HIS A 59 16.51 17.41 -14.09
N VAL A 60 15.55 18.22 -14.55
CA VAL A 60 15.79 19.25 -15.58
C VAL A 60 16.85 20.27 -15.12
N LYS A 61 16.77 20.73 -13.86
CA LYS A 61 17.74 21.68 -13.30
C LYS A 61 19.16 21.11 -13.20
N ARG A 62 19.29 19.83 -12.84
CA ARG A 62 20.60 19.16 -12.66
C ARG A 62 21.21 18.69 -13.98
N CYS A 63 20.40 18.34 -14.96
CA CYS A 63 20.84 17.77 -16.23
C CYS A 63 20.13 18.47 -17.41
N PRO A 64 20.47 19.74 -17.71
CA PRO A 64 19.76 20.54 -18.71
C PRO A 64 19.91 20.02 -20.16
N ASN A 65 20.88 19.16 -20.41
CA ASN A 65 21.20 18.65 -21.75
C ASN A 65 20.73 17.20 -22.00
N LEU A 66 20.00 16.59 -21.06
CA LEU A 66 19.42 15.27 -21.26
C LEU A 66 18.01 15.44 -21.87
N CYS A 67 17.98 15.75 -23.17
CA CYS A 67 16.75 15.71 -23.95
C CYS A 67 16.38 14.22 -24.20
N PHE A 68 15.15 13.83 -23.92
CA PHE A 68 14.54 12.59 -24.41
C PHE A 68 13.78 12.88 -25.70
#